data_AF-A0A0D6ESS1-F1
#
_entry.id   AF-A0A0D6ESS1-F1
#
_cell.length_a   1.000
_cell.length_b   1.000
_cell.length_c   1.000
_cell.angle_alpha   90.00
_cell.angle_beta   90.00
_cell.angle_gamma   90.00
#
_symmetry.space_group_name_H-M   'P 1'
#
loop_
_entity.id
_entity.type
_entity.pdbx_description
1 polymer ?
#
loop_
_entity_poly.entity_id
_entity_poly.type
_entity_poly.pdbx_seq_one_letter_code
_entity_poly.pdbx_strand_id
1 'polypeptide(L)'
;MRIGKPLEHAQAAVKALDVVDPVLKLTALGRQLGYAGYLWNDMLVWAHSAKVRPLPAAQFATIQRRAARLWFAGIAFSLASSLYRLADLRRREQAARRVRSDAEKEGERRGELRAIKTQQSAVRTQFLQDALDLLIPAGTLGYHHLDDGVLGLVGTVTSLMGLRTQIAKVLGGK
;
A
#
# COMPACT_ATOMS: atom_id res chain seq x y z
N MET A 1 -3.52 -3.48 19.70
CA MET A 1 -3.95 -4.79 19.15
C MET A 1 -4.83 -4.57 17.93
N ARG A 2 -4.71 -5.40 16.88
CA ARG A 2 -5.31 -5.14 15.55
C ARG A 2 -6.71 -5.73 15.35
N ILE A 3 -7.40 -6.10 16.42
CA ILE A 3 -8.66 -6.90 16.41
C ILE A 3 -9.80 -6.22 15.62
N GLY A 4 -9.80 -4.89 15.47
CA GLY A 4 -10.76 -4.15 14.64
C GLY A 4 -10.29 -3.82 13.20
N LYS A 5 -8.99 -3.95 12.90
CA LYS A 5 -8.46 -3.53 11.60
C LYS A 5 -9.00 -4.32 10.40
N PRO A 6 -9.29 -5.64 10.49
CA PRO A 6 -9.91 -6.33 9.37
C PRO A 6 -11.25 -5.71 8.94
N LEU A 7 -12.05 -5.23 9.90
CA LEU A 7 -13.33 -4.56 9.63
C LEU A 7 -13.13 -3.20 8.98
N GLU A 8 -12.12 -2.43 9.41
CA GLU A 8 -11.75 -1.16 8.74
C GLU A 8 -11.37 -1.40 7.27
N HIS A 9 -10.59 -2.45 6.99
CA HIS A 9 -10.23 -2.83 5.63
C HIS A 9 -11.42 -3.35 4.83
N ALA A 10 -12.33 -4.12 5.44
CA ALA A 10 -13.56 -4.55 4.78
C ALA A 10 -14.45 -3.35 4.44
N GLN A 11 -14.61 -2.39 5.36
CA GLN A 11 -15.34 -1.14 5.10
C GLN A 11 -14.67 -0.32 3.99
N ALA A 12 -13.33 -0.24 3.99
CA ALA A 12 -12.58 0.41 2.93
C ALA A 12 -12.74 -0.31 1.57
N ALA A 13 -12.91 -1.63 1.56
CA ALA A 13 -13.23 -2.39 0.35
C ALA A 13 -14.62 -2.01 -0.17
N VAL A 14 -15.63 -1.88 0.70
CA VAL A 14 -16.96 -1.41 0.30
C VAL A 14 -16.88 -0.01 -0.32
N LYS A 15 -16.16 0.92 0.32
CA LYS A 15 -15.95 2.27 -0.23
C LYS A 15 -15.23 2.27 -1.58
N ALA A 16 -14.37 1.27 -1.85
CA ALA A 16 -13.70 1.16 -3.14
C ALA A 16 -14.66 0.84 -4.29
N LEU A 17 -15.85 0.29 -4.01
CA LEU A 17 -16.88 0.01 -5.03
C LEU A 17 -17.41 1.29 -5.69
N ASP A 18 -17.35 2.43 -4.99
CA ASP A 18 -17.80 3.73 -5.49
C ASP A 18 -16.77 4.41 -6.42
N VAL A 19 -15.56 3.86 -6.54
CA VAL A 19 -14.53 4.40 -7.45
C VAL A 19 -14.99 4.25 -8.90
N VAL A 20 -15.04 5.35 -9.65
CA VAL A 20 -15.51 5.32 -11.05
C VAL A 20 -14.57 4.54 -11.96
N ASP A 21 -13.27 4.77 -11.85
CA ASP A 21 -12.25 4.10 -12.67
C ASP A 21 -12.16 2.59 -12.33
N PRO A 22 -12.45 1.69 -13.30
CA PRO A 22 -12.47 0.25 -13.05
C PRO A 22 -11.13 -0.35 -12.58
N VAL A 23 -10.00 0.16 -13.07
CA VAL A 23 -8.67 -0.34 -12.70
C VAL A 23 -8.34 0.08 -11.27
N LEU A 24 -8.62 1.33 -10.92
CA LEU A 24 -8.46 1.82 -9.55
C LEU A 24 -9.44 1.13 -8.59
N LYS A 25 -10.67 0.85 -9.01
CA LYS A 25 -11.64 0.06 -8.24
C LYS A 25 -11.10 -1.33 -7.94
N LEU A 26 -10.70 -2.08 -8.97
CA LEU A 26 -10.22 -3.46 -8.81
C LEU A 26 -8.96 -3.52 -7.94
N THR A 27 -7.99 -2.63 -8.19
CA THR A 27 -6.75 -2.60 -7.41
C THR A 27 -6.99 -2.16 -5.97
N ALA A 28 -7.92 -1.23 -5.72
CA ALA A 28 -8.31 -0.84 -4.37
C ALA A 28 -9.02 -2.00 -3.64
N LEU A 29 -9.97 -2.67 -4.28
CA LEU A 29 -10.66 -3.84 -3.71
C LEU A 29 -9.67 -4.96 -3.37
N GLY A 30 -8.83 -5.34 -4.33
CA GLY A 30 -7.83 -6.39 -4.14
C GLY A 30 -6.86 -6.08 -3.00
N ARG A 31 -6.39 -4.83 -2.91
CA ARG A 31 -5.58 -4.37 -1.78
C ARG A 31 -6.31 -4.55 -0.45
N GLN A 32 -7.53 -4.00 -0.34
CA GLN A 32 -8.26 -3.99 0.93
C GLN A 32 -8.67 -5.40 1.39
N LEU A 33 -9.13 -6.25 0.47
CA LEU A 33 -9.45 -7.64 0.77
C LEU A 33 -8.21 -8.46 1.15
N GLY A 34 -7.08 -8.23 0.47
CA GLY A 34 -5.80 -8.83 0.83
C GLY A 34 -5.38 -8.48 2.26
N TYR A 35 -5.44 -7.20 2.63
CA TYR A 35 -5.12 -6.75 4.00
C TYR A 35 -6.13 -7.26 5.04
N ALA A 36 -7.43 -7.23 4.74
CA ALA A 36 -8.47 -7.75 5.64
C ALA A 36 -8.24 -9.24 5.92
N GLY A 37 -7.99 -10.03 4.88
CA GLY A 37 -7.70 -11.46 5.00
C GLY A 37 -6.39 -11.72 5.74
N TYR A 38 -5.32 -10.97 5.44
CA TYR A 38 -4.06 -11.07 6.18
C TYR A 38 -4.26 -10.81 7.68
N LEU A 39 -4.90 -9.70 8.04
CA LEU A 39 -5.12 -9.32 9.44
C LEU A 39 -6.07 -10.25 10.18
N TRP A 40 -7.03 -10.86 9.48
CA TRP A 40 -7.85 -11.92 10.05
C TRP A 40 -7.00 -13.15 10.44
N ASN A 41 -6.09 -13.57 9.56
CA ASN A 41 -5.17 -14.66 9.89
C ASN A 41 -4.16 -14.25 10.98
N ASP A 42 -3.72 -12.99 11.01
CA ASP A 42 -2.87 -12.41 12.07
C ASP A 42 -3.54 -12.52 13.45
N MET A 43 -4.87 -12.32 13.53
CA MET A 43 -5.62 -12.53 14.77
C MET A 43 -5.60 -14.00 15.22
N LEU A 44 -5.66 -14.96 14.30
CA LEU A 44 -5.56 -16.39 14.62
C LEU A 44 -4.15 -16.77 15.09
N VAL A 45 -3.11 -16.22 14.44
CA VAL A 45 -1.71 -16.37 14.88
C VAL A 45 -1.54 -15.82 16.29
N TRP A 46 -2.09 -14.63 16.56
CA TRP A 46 -2.06 -14.04 17.89
C TRP A 46 -2.79 -14.90 18.93
N ALA A 47 -3.98 -15.44 18.61
CA ALA A 47 -4.74 -16.29 19.53
C ALA A 47 -3.98 -17.57 19.93
N HIS A 48 -3.18 -18.11 18.99
CA HIS A 48 -2.25 -19.20 19.26
C HIS A 48 -1.12 -18.75 20.20
N SER A 49 -0.40 -17.67 19.86
CA SER A 49 0.74 -17.17 20.63
C SER A 49 0.37 -16.70 22.04
N ALA A 50 -0.84 -16.15 22.21
CA ALA A 50 -1.40 -15.75 23.50
C ALA A 50 -1.93 -16.92 24.34
N LYS A 51 -1.84 -18.17 23.83
CA LYS A 51 -2.36 -19.40 24.45
C LYS A 51 -3.87 -19.37 24.73
N VAL A 52 -4.62 -18.46 24.12
CA VAL A 52 -6.09 -18.39 24.21
C VAL A 52 -6.70 -19.60 23.51
N ARG A 53 -6.16 -19.95 22.34
CA ARG A 53 -6.50 -21.18 21.62
C ARG A 53 -5.23 -21.74 20.97
N PRO A 54 -4.50 -22.64 21.65
CA PRO A 54 -3.37 -23.31 21.03
C PRO A 54 -3.84 -24.10 19.80
N LEU A 55 -3.05 -24.07 18.75
CA LEU A 55 -3.33 -24.68 17.46
C LEU A 55 -2.25 -25.73 17.19
N PRO A 56 -2.57 -26.86 16.55
CA PRO A 56 -1.56 -27.80 16.11
C PRO A 56 -0.55 -27.12 15.18
N ALA A 57 0.72 -27.51 15.26
CA ALA A 57 1.81 -26.89 14.50
C ALA A 57 1.54 -26.85 12.98
N ALA A 58 0.97 -27.92 12.42
CA ALA A 58 0.60 -27.99 11.01
C ALA A 58 -0.47 -26.96 10.61
N GLN A 59 -1.47 -26.73 11.48
CA GLN A 59 -2.51 -25.73 11.24
C GLN A 59 -1.94 -24.32 11.35
N PHE A 60 -1.09 -24.08 12.34
CA PHE A 60 -0.42 -22.80 12.53
C PHE A 60 0.44 -22.40 11.32
N ALA A 61 1.28 -23.31 10.82
CA ALA A 61 2.09 -23.08 9.63
C ALA A 61 1.23 -22.78 8.39
N THR A 62 0.09 -23.46 8.25
CA THR A 62 -0.86 -23.22 7.15
C THR A 62 -1.47 -21.82 7.22
N ILE A 63 -1.86 -21.37 8.42
CA ILE A 63 -2.42 -20.03 8.65
C ILE A 63 -1.37 -18.95 8.35
N GLN A 64 -0.14 -19.12 8.82
CA GLN A 64 0.95 -18.19 8.52
C GLN A 64 1.23 -18.07 7.02
N ARG A 65 1.30 -19.21 6.31
CA ARG A 65 1.51 -19.21 4.86
C ARG A 65 0.34 -18.57 4.11
N ARG A 66 -0.91 -18.76 4.55
CA ARG A 66 -2.08 -18.06 3.98
C ARG A 66 -2.02 -16.56 4.24
N ALA A 67 -1.66 -16.15 5.45
CA ALA A 67 -1.48 -14.74 5.81
C ALA A 67 -0.45 -14.07 4.89
N ALA A 68 0.70 -14.72 4.67
CA ALA A 68 1.75 -14.23 3.78
C ALA A 68 1.26 -14.09 2.33
N ARG A 69 0.50 -15.06 1.80
CA ARG A 69 -0.10 -14.97 0.44
C ARG A 69 -1.07 -13.81 0.30
N LEU A 70 -1.94 -13.61 1.29
CA LEU A 70 -2.93 -12.52 1.29
C LEU A 70 -2.26 -11.15 1.41
N TRP A 71 -1.21 -11.06 2.23
CA TRP A 71 -0.42 -9.84 2.36
C TRP A 71 0.33 -9.53 1.05
N PHE A 72 0.99 -10.53 0.46
CA PHE A 72 1.64 -10.40 -0.84
C PHE A 72 0.66 -9.92 -1.92
N ALA A 73 -0.52 -10.54 -2.02
CA ALA A 73 -1.54 -10.16 -2.98
C ALA A 73 -2.01 -8.71 -2.75
N GLY A 74 -2.24 -8.32 -1.50
CA GLY A 74 -2.64 -6.95 -1.14
C GLY A 74 -1.62 -5.89 -1.58
N ILE A 75 -0.33 -6.15 -1.35
CA ILE A 75 0.76 -5.27 -1.80
C ILE A 75 0.87 -5.27 -3.34
N ALA A 76 0.76 -6.43 -3.99
CA ALA A 76 0.82 -6.52 -5.45
C ALA A 76 -0.26 -5.67 -6.13
N PHE A 77 -1.49 -5.70 -5.62
CA PHE A 77 -2.56 -4.80 -6.09
C PHE A 77 -2.23 -3.32 -5.84
N SER A 78 -1.57 -3.00 -4.73
CA SER A 78 -1.11 -1.64 -4.45
C SER A 78 -0.05 -1.14 -5.44
N LEU A 79 0.92 -2.00 -5.77
CA LEU A 79 1.95 -1.71 -6.77
C LEU A 79 1.32 -1.46 -8.14
N ALA A 80 0.37 -2.31 -8.55
CA ALA A 80 -0.39 -2.12 -9.78
C ALA A 80 -1.16 -0.78 -9.78
N SER A 81 -1.82 -0.44 -8.68
CA SER A 81 -2.51 0.85 -8.51
C SER A 81 -1.54 2.04 -8.65
N SER A 82 -0.38 1.95 -8.02
CA SER A 82 0.64 3.00 -8.03
C SER A 82 1.23 3.21 -9.44
N LEU A 83 1.49 2.13 -10.17
CA LEU A 83 1.92 2.20 -11.57
C LEU A 83 0.87 2.86 -12.46
N TYR A 84 -0.40 2.46 -12.31
CA TYR A 84 -1.51 3.05 -13.05
C TYR A 84 -1.64 4.56 -12.77
N ARG A 85 -1.61 4.96 -11.50
CA ARG A 85 -1.65 6.37 -11.08
C ARG A 85 -0.47 7.17 -11.63
N LEU A 86 0.74 6.61 -11.64
CA LEU A 86 1.89 7.29 -12.22
C LEU A 86 1.76 7.50 -13.73
N ALA A 87 1.20 6.52 -14.45
CA ALA A 87 0.93 6.65 -15.88
C ALA A 87 -0.10 7.74 -16.16
N ASP A 88 -1.21 7.78 -15.41
CA ASP A 88 -2.24 8.81 -15.52
C ASP A 88 -1.68 10.21 -15.19
N LEU A 89 -0.96 10.36 -14.08
CA LEU A 89 -0.32 11.63 -13.69
C LEU A 89 0.69 12.12 -14.71
N ARG A 90 1.45 11.23 -15.36
CA ARG A 90 2.35 11.60 -16.46
C ARG A 90 1.58 12.14 -17.67
N ARG A 91 0.45 11.52 -18.02
CA ARG A 91 -0.41 12.00 -19.12
C ARG A 91 -0.99 13.39 -18.81
N ARG A 92 -1.49 13.59 -17.59
CA ARG A 92 -1.99 14.90 -17.13
C ARG A 92 -0.89 15.95 -17.13
N GLU A 93 0.31 15.61 -16.66
CA GLU A 93 1.46 16.52 -16.70
C GLU A 93 1.79 16.96 -18.14
N GLN A 94 1.83 16.00 -19.08
CA GLN A 94 2.09 16.29 -20.48
C GLN A 94 1.00 17.17 -21.10
N ALA A 95 -0.27 16.92 -20.77
CA ALA A 95 -1.39 17.74 -21.23
C ALA A 95 -1.27 19.19 -20.71
N ALA A 96 -1.08 19.37 -19.40
CA ALA A 96 -0.91 20.68 -18.77
C ALA A 96 0.31 21.45 -19.31
N ARG A 97 1.38 20.74 -19.71
CA ARG A 97 2.55 21.36 -20.35
C ARG A 97 2.28 21.84 -21.78
N ARG A 98 1.38 21.18 -22.51
CA ARG A 98 1.06 21.50 -23.92
C ARG A 98 0.07 22.67 -24.07
N VAL A 99 -0.70 22.98 -23.02
CA VAL A 99 -1.60 24.14 -23.02
C VAL A 99 -0.76 25.41 -23.21
N ARG A 100 -1.02 26.16 -24.30
CA ARG A 100 -0.51 27.53 -24.46
C ARG A 100 -1.26 28.43 -23.49
N SER A 101 -0.53 29.06 -22.59
CA SER A 101 -1.07 29.93 -21.55
C SER A 101 -0.80 31.40 -21.87
N ASP A 102 -1.87 32.20 -21.90
CA ASP A 102 -1.78 33.66 -21.73
C ASP A 102 -1.37 33.98 -20.28
N ALA A 103 -1.01 35.23 -19.98
CA ALA A 103 -0.48 35.62 -18.66
C ALA A 103 -1.39 35.20 -17.47
N GLU A 104 -2.71 35.21 -17.66
CA GLU A 104 -3.71 34.82 -16.66
C GLU A 104 -3.76 33.29 -16.44
N LYS A 105 -3.63 32.50 -17.51
CA LYS A 105 -3.66 31.02 -17.48
C LYS A 105 -2.34 30.40 -17.03
N GLU A 106 -1.26 31.18 -17.03
CA GLU A 106 0.06 30.72 -16.59
C GLU A 106 0.10 30.46 -15.07
N GLY A 107 -0.65 31.23 -14.28
CA GLY A 107 -0.78 31.01 -12.83
C GLY A 107 -1.47 29.68 -12.51
N GLU A 108 -2.60 29.41 -13.16
CA GLU A 108 -3.38 28.18 -13.02
C GLU A 108 -2.58 26.95 -13.45
N ARG A 109 -1.93 27.04 -14.63
CA ARG A 109 -1.04 25.98 -15.15
C ARG A 109 0.09 25.65 -14.19
N ARG A 110 0.73 26.67 -13.59
CA ARG A 110 1.78 26.46 -12.58
C ARG A 110 1.23 25.79 -11.33
N GLY A 111 0.04 26.18 -10.88
CA GLY A 111 -0.66 25.55 -9.76
C GLY A 111 -0.95 24.08 -10.02
N GLU A 112 -1.52 23.76 -11.18
CA GLU A 112 -1.83 22.39 -11.60
C GLU A 112 -0.55 21.53 -11.68
N LEU A 113 0.50 22.03 -12.34
CA LEU A 113 1.78 21.30 -12.44
C LEU A 113 2.42 21.05 -11.08
N ARG A 114 2.30 21.99 -10.14
CA ARG A 114 2.76 21.79 -8.75
C ARG A 114 1.95 20.69 -8.06
N ALA A 115 0.62 20.72 -8.18
CA ALA A 115 -0.25 19.69 -7.62
C ALA A 115 0.07 18.30 -8.18
N ILE A 116 0.27 18.18 -9.50
CA ILE A 116 0.65 16.92 -10.16
C ILE A 116 1.99 16.42 -9.64
N LYS A 117 3.00 17.29 -9.48
CA LYS A 117 4.31 16.90 -8.93
C LYS A 117 4.19 16.39 -7.50
N THR A 118 3.40 17.05 -6.66
CA THR A 118 3.14 16.60 -5.29
C THR A 118 2.48 15.22 -5.28
N GLN A 119 1.47 15.01 -6.13
CA GLN A 119 0.82 13.70 -6.28
C GLN A 119 1.78 12.63 -6.79
N GLN A 120 2.61 12.92 -7.79
CA GLN A 120 3.63 11.98 -8.29
C GLN A 120 4.63 11.61 -7.19
N SER A 121 5.09 12.58 -6.40
CA SER A 121 6.00 12.32 -5.28
C SER A 121 5.37 11.38 -4.25
N ALA A 122 4.12 11.62 -3.87
CA ALA A 122 3.39 10.76 -2.94
C ALA A 122 3.24 9.33 -3.48
N VAL A 123 2.85 9.17 -4.75
CA VAL A 123 2.68 7.84 -5.37
C VAL A 123 4.02 7.11 -5.52
N ARG A 124 5.13 7.81 -5.83
CA ARG A 124 6.47 7.21 -5.90
C ARG A 124 6.94 6.70 -4.53
N THR A 125 6.71 7.48 -3.48
CA THR A 125 7.01 7.06 -2.10
C THR A 125 6.22 5.81 -1.73
N GLN A 126 4.91 5.79 -2.02
CA GLN A 126 4.07 4.61 -1.78
C GLN A 126 4.54 3.39 -2.58
N PHE A 127 4.86 3.58 -3.86
CA PHE A 127 5.36 2.50 -4.72
C PHE A 127 6.66 1.90 -4.18
N LEU A 128 7.62 2.75 -3.78
CA LEU A 128 8.89 2.28 -3.22
C LEU A 128 8.65 1.55 -1.90
N GLN A 129 7.80 2.09 -1.04
CA GLN A 129 7.45 1.44 0.21
C GLN A 129 6.81 0.06 -0.03
N ASP A 130 5.83 -0.02 -0.92
CA ASP A 130 5.16 -1.28 -1.24
C ASP A 130 6.12 -2.29 -1.88
N ALA A 131 7.07 -1.84 -2.72
CA ALA A 131 8.05 -2.72 -3.36
C ALA A 131 9.02 -3.33 -2.32
N LEU A 132 9.41 -2.54 -1.34
CA LEU A 132 10.23 -2.97 -0.21
C LEU A 132 9.45 -3.89 0.73
N ASP A 133 8.23 -3.50 1.10
CA ASP A 133 7.37 -4.30 1.98
C ASP A 133 6.97 -5.64 1.33
N LEU A 134 6.93 -5.75 0.00
CA LEU A 134 6.64 -6.99 -0.73
C LEU A 134 7.71 -8.08 -0.49
N LEU A 135 8.95 -7.69 -0.21
CA LEU A 135 10.05 -8.63 0.07
C LEU A 135 9.78 -9.46 1.33
N ILE A 136 9.06 -8.91 2.31
CA ILE A 136 8.81 -9.62 3.57
C ILE A 136 7.91 -10.86 3.35
N PRO A 137 6.68 -10.74 2.81
CA PRO A 137 5.86 -11.92 2.52
C PRO A 137 6.46 -12.77 1.39
N ALA A 138 7.22 -12.19 0.45
CA ALA A 138 7.94 -12.98 -0.57
C ALA A 138 8.97 -13.93 0.05
N GLY A 139 9.73 -13.46 1.05
CA GLY A 139 10.64 -14.30 1.84
C GLY A 139 9.92 -15.40 2.60
N THR A 140 8.81 -15.08 3.27
CA THR A 140 7.96 -16.10 3.96
C THR A 140 7.41 -17.16 3.00
N LEU A 141 7.16 -16.80 1.74
CA LEU A 141 6.68 -17.71 0.71
C LEU A 141 7.81 -18.50 0.02
N GLY A 142 9.08 -18.17 0.29
CA GLY A 142 10.24 -18.79 -0.33
C GLY A 142 10.53 -18.30 -1.75
N TYR A 143 10.06 -17.11 -2.13
CA TYR A 143 10.35 -16.53 -3.45
C TYR A 143 11.77 -15.95 -3.55
N HIS A 144 12.44 -15.72 -2.43
CA HIS A 144 13.85 -15.35 -2.36
C HIS A 144 14.47 -15.80 -1.03
N HIS A 145 15.80 -15.77 -0.96
CA HIS A 145 16.58 -16.18 0.21
C HIS A 145 17.42 -15.02 0.79
N LEU A 146 16.88 -13.79 0.77
CA LEU A 146 17.51 -12.65 1.42
C LEU A 146 17.68 -12.90 2.92
N ASP A 147 18.81 -12.49 3.49
CA ASP A 147 19.09 -12.63 4.91
C ASP A 147 18.06 -11.87 5.77
N ASP A 148 17.70 -12.44 6.91
CA ASP A 148 16.76 -11.84 7.86
C ASP A 148 17.20 -10.44 8.31
N GLY A 149 18.52 -10.20 8.39
CA GLY A 149 19.09 -8.89 8.69
C GLY A 149 18.78 -7.84 7.61
N VAL A 150 18.83 -8.21 6.34
CA VAL A 150 18.48 -7.33 5.22
C VAL A 150 16.98 -7.04 5.23
N LEU A 151 16.14 -8.05 5.47
CA LEU A 151 14.69 -7.88 5.60
C LEU A 151 14.32 -6.96 6.77
N GLY A 152 15.02 -7.08 7.90
CA GLY A 152 14.85 -6.19 9.05
C GLY A 152 15.21 -4.73 8.74
N LEU A 153 16.29 -4.50 7.98
CA LEU A 153 16.68 -3.15 7.52
C LEU A 153 15.64 -2.58 6.56
N VAL A 154 15.16 -3.39 5.60
CA VAL A 154 14.10 -2.99 4.67
C VAL A 154 12.86 -2.55 5.45
N GLY A 155 12.40 -3.34 6.42
CA GLY A 155 11.26 -2.98 7.26
C GLY A 155 11.48 -1.72 8.11
N THR A 156 12.72 -1.46 8.54
CA THR A 156 13.07 -0.24 9.28
C THR A 156 13.01 0.99 8.37
N VAL A 157 13.55 0.89 7.16
CA VAL A 157 13.51 1.98 6.16
C VAL A 157 12.07 2.30 5.78
N THR A 158 11.24 1.29 5.51
CA THR A 158 9.82 1.53 5.16
C THR A 158 9.02 2.12 6.33
N SER A 159 9.33 1.72 7.56
CA SER A 159 8.75 2.32 8.77
C SER A 159 9.10 3.79 8.93
N LEU A 160 10.37 4.18 8.67
CA LEU A 160 10.80 5.59 8.69
C LEU A 160 10.14 6.41 7.59
N MET A 161 9.97 5.85 6.40
CA MET A 161 9.22 6.49 5.30
C MET A 161 7.75 6.71 5.67
N GLY A 162 7.11 5.72 6.29
CA GLY A 162 5.74 5.83 6.80
C GLY A 162 5.61 6.90 7.89
N LEU A 163 6.54 6.94 8.84
CA LEU A 163 6.59 7.95 9.90
C LEU A 163 6.72 9.35 9.33
N ARG A 164 7.66 9.59 8.39
CA ARG A 164 7.83 10.88 7.73
C ARG A 164 6.55 11.34 7.04
N THR A 165 5.86 10.42 6.36
CA THR A 165 4.60 10.72 5.67
C THR A 165 3.50 11.09 6.66
N GLN A 166 3.41 10.37 7.78
CA GLN A 166 2.43 10.64 8.83
C GLN A 166 2.70 11.99 9.53
N ILE A 167 3.97 12.32 9.80
CA ILE A 167 4.37 13.60 10.38
C ILE A 167 4.00 14.74 9.43
N ALA A 168 4.31 14.62 8.14
CA ALA A 168 3.94 15.63 7.15
C ALA A 168 2.42 15.84 7.06
N LYS A 169 1.63 14.78 7.22
CA LYS A 169 0.16 14.86 7.23
C LYS A 169 -0.39 15.58 8.46
N VAL A 170 0.19 15.36 9.64
CA VAL A 170 -0.31 15.89 10.92
C VAL A 170 0.18 17.32 11.17
N LEU A 171 1.45 17.61 10.88
CA LEU A 171 2.07 18.90 11.18
C LEU A 171 1.97 19.92 10.04
N GLY A 172 1.35 19.57 8.92
CA GLY A 172 1.31 20.42 7.73
C GLY A 172 2.71 20.56 7.13
N GLY A 173 3.18 19.50 6.45
CA GLY A 173 4.44 19.54 5.72
C GLY A 173 4.43 20.67 4.68
N LYS A 174 5.42 21.58 4.77
CA LYS A 174 5.71 22.58 3.73
C LYS A 174 6.08 21.91 2.41
#